data_AF-A0AAV7W682-F1
#
_entry.id   AF-A0AAV7W682-F1
#
_cell.length_a   1.000
_cell.length_b   1.000
_cell.length_c   1.000
_cell.angle_alpha   90.00
_cell.angle_beta   90.00
_cell.angle_gamma   90.00
#
_symmetry.space_group_name_H-M   'P 1'
#
loop_
_entity.id
_entity.type
_entity.pdbx_description
1 polymer ?
#
loop_
_entity_poly.entity_id
_entity_poly.type
_entity_poly.pdbx_seq_one_letter_code
_entity_poly.pdbx_strand_id
1 'polypeptide(L)'
;MTAVSRKLEGMDTAITLLTTETKSIRLDIAGFQSGETGLEHRITTKEDCIHTAKDKDQDLLYVHSKLIDLEDRSHRDNVCFFGFPEQAEGTDKPSFFKAVLPKLT
;
A
#
# COMPACT_ATOMS: atom_id res chain seq x y z
N MET A 1 48.90 57.48 -5.80
CA MET A 1 47.57 56.96 -5.42
C MET A 1 47.24 57.41 -4.01
N THR A 2 46.09 58.04 -3.80
CA THR A 2 45.63 58.48 -2.47
C THR A 2 44.97 57.30 -1.72
N ALA A 3 44.97 57.34 -0.38
CA ALA A 3 44.35 56.29 0.44
C ALA A 3 42.86 56.04 0.11
N VAL A 4 42.20 57.07 -0.41
CA VAL A 4 40.80 57.02 -0.88
C VAL A 4 40.64 56.11 -2.08
N SER A 5 41.53 56.18 -3.08
CA SER A 5 41.47 55.31 -4.28
C SER A 5 41.59 53.83 -3.93
N ARG A 6 42.51 53.47 -3.01
CA ARG A 6 42.68 52.08 -2.56
C ARG A 6 41.45 51.55 -1.82
N LYS A 7 40.77 52.41 -1.05
CA LYS A 7 39.55 52.02 -0.34
C LYS A 7 38.38 51.82 -1.30
N LEU A 8 38.26 52.64 -2.34
CA LEU A 8 37.29 52.47 -3.43
C LEU A 8 37.50 51.15 -4.19
N GLU A 9 38.74 50.83 -4.58
CA GLU A 9 39.07 49.56 -5.26
C GLU A 9 38.71 48.33 -4.38
N GLY A 10 38.96 48.41 -3.07
CA GLY A 10 38.57 47.37 -2.13
C GLY A 10 37.05 47.20 -2.02
N MET A 11 36.30 48.31 -2.05
CA MET A 11 34.83 48.27 -2.06
C MET A 11 34.27 47.69 -3.35
N ASP A 12 34.81 48.05 -4.52
CA ASP A 12 34.38 47.49 -5.81
C ASP A 12 34.63 45.99 -5.88
N THR A 13 35.75 45.53 -5.34
CA THR A 13 36.06 44.09 -5.25
C THR A 13 35.06 43.36 -4.36
N ALA A 14 34.74 43.93 -3.18
CA ALA A 14 33.77 43.35 -2.26
C ALA A 14 32.34 43.34 -2.84
N ILE A 15 31.93 44.40 -3.53
CA ILE A 15 30.63 44.48 -4.20
C ILE A 15 30.54 43.42 -5.31
N THR A 16 31.61 43.24 -6.08
CA THR A 16 31.67 42.21 -7.12
C THR A 16 31.53 40.81 -6.52
N LEU A 17 32.25 40.54 -5.44
CA LEU A 17 32.17 39.26 -4.73
C LEU A 17 30.76 39.00 -4.18
N LEU A 18 30.17 39.96 -3.47
CA LEU A 18 28.81 39.85 -2.96
C LEU A 18 27.79 39.64 -4.08
N THR A 19 27.98 40.29 -5.22
CA THR A 19 27.12 40.11 -6.40
C THR A 19 27.24 38.69 -6.96
N THR A 20 28.43 38.13 -7.01
CA THR A 20 28.64 36.74 -7.46
C THR A 20 28.04 35.73 -6.48
N GLU A 21 28.24 35.90 -5.18
CA GLU A 21 27.67 35.02 -4.15
C GLU A 21 26.14 35.07 -4.18
N THR A 22 25.55 36.27 -4.29
CA THR A 22 24.09 36.45 -4.40
C THR A 22 23.51 35.76 -5.63
N LYS A 23 24.24 35.78 -6.77
CA LYS A 23 23.84 35.05 -7.97
C LYS A 23 23.89 33.53 -7.75
N SER A 24 24.93 33.02 -7.08
CA SER A 24 25.04 31.58 -6.76
C SER A 24 23.89 31.13 -5.87
N ILE A 25 23.64 31.84 -4.78
CA ILE A 25 22.54 31.53 -3.85
C ILE A 25 21.19 31.51 -4.57
N ARG A 26 20.96 32.47 -5.48
CA ARG A 26 19.72 32.50 -6.27
C ARG A 26 19.58 31.27 -7.16
N LEU A 27 20.66 30.79 -7.76
CA LEU A 27 20.64 29.58 -8.59
C LEU A 27 20.38 28.33 -7.74
N ASP A 28 21.01 28.23 -6.58
CA ASP A 28 20.82 27.12 -5.65
C ASP A 28 19.38 27.05 -5.15
N ILE A 29 18.78 28.19 -4.78
CA ILE A 29 17.37 28.29 -4.38
C ILE A 29 16.45 27.82 -5.52
N ALA A 30 16.69 28.26 -6.75
CA ALA A 30 15.90 27.82 -7.90
C ALA A 30 16.03 26.30 -8.13
N GLY A 31 17.23 25.75 -7.94
CA GLY A 31 17.48 24.31 -7.99
C GLY A 31 16.70 23.55 -6.92
N PHE A 32 16.72 24.03 -5.67
CA PHE A 32 15.97 23.41 -4.58
C PHE A 32 14.47 23.47 -4.79
N GLN A 33 13.92 24.61 -5.23
CA GLN A 33 12.50 24.74 -5.55
C GLN A 33 12.05 23.74 -6.62
N SER A 34 12.83 23.58 -7.68
CA SER A 34 12.53 22.57 -8.70
C SER A 34 12.60 21.14 -8.15
N GLY A 35 13.56 20.87 -7.25
CA GLY A 35 13.68 19.58 -6.59
C GLY A 35 12.51 19.28 -5.65
N GLU A 36 12.07 20.29 -4.90
CA GLU A 36 10.92 20.24 -3.99
C GLU A 36 9.64 19.88 -4.74
N THR A 37 9.30 20.60 -5.82
CA THR A 37 8.12 20.28 -6.64
C THR A 37 8.17 18.85 -7.21
N GLY A 38 9.36 18.39 -7.60
CA GLY A 38 9.54 17.01 -8.07
C GLY A 38 9.34 15.96 -6.96
N LEU A 39 9.78 16.26 -5.74
CA LEU A 39 9.56 15.40 -4.57
C LEU A 39 8.10 15.40 -4.14
N GLU A 40 7.45 16.56 -4.08
CA GLU A 40 6.02 16.70 -3.79
C GLU A 40 5.19 15.84 -4.73
N HIS A 41 5.41 15.95 -6.04
CA HIS A 41 4.67 15.15 -7.02
C HIS A 41 4.87 13.64 -6.82
N ARG A 42 6.09 13.21 -6.51
CA ARG A 42 6.40 11.80 -6.21
C ARG A 42 5.72 11.32 -4.93
N ILE A 43 5.68 12.16 -3.89
CA ILE A 43 5.01 11.87 -2.62
C ILE A 43 3.51 11.70 -2.88
N THR A 44 2.85 12.68 -3.52
CA THR A 44 1.42 12.61 -3.84
C THR A 44 1.08 11.36 -4.65
N THR A 45 1.87 11.06 -5.69
CA THR A 45 1.65 9.85 -6.50
C THR A 45 1.74 8.57 -5.65
N LYS A 46 2.66 8.54 -4.68
CA LYS A 46 2.81 7.39 -3.79
C LYS A 46 1.70 7.30 -2.75
N GLU A 47 1.23 8.44 -2.24
CA GLU A 47 0.07 8.51 -1.34
C GLU A 47 -1.20 7.98 -2.03
N ASP A 48 -1.45 8.39 -3.28
CA ASP A 48 -2.58 7.89 -4.08
C ASP A 48 -2.50 6.37 -4.31
N CYS A 49 -1.30 5.86 -4.58
CA CYS A 49 -1.07 4.42 -4.74
C CYS A 49 -1.36 3.66 -3.44
N ILE A 50 -0.94 4.20 -2.28
CA ILE A 50 -1.19 3.60 -0.97
C ILE A 50 -2.69 3.61 -0.68
N HIS A 51 -3.38 4.70 -0.96
CA HIS A 51 -4.82 4.81 -0.75
C HIS A 51 -5.57 3.77 -1.58
N THR A 52 -5.25 3.68 -2.87
CA THR A 52 -5.85 2.68 -3.78
C THR A 52 -5.58 1.25 -3.32
N ALA A 53 -4.36 0.95 -2.83
CA ALA A 53 -4.03 -0.38 -2.33
C ALA A 53 -4.81 -0.73 -1.06
N LYS A 54 -5.01 0.24 -0.17
CA LYS A 54 -5.79 0.07 1.06
C LYS A 54 -7.26 -0.22 0.77
N ASP A 55 -7.86 0.47 -0.19
CA ASP A 55 -9.25 0.24 -0.57
C ASP A 55 -9.44 -1.17 -1.15
N LYS A 56 -8.51 -1.61 -2.01
CA LYS A 56 -8.52 -2.99 -2.54
C LYS A 56 -8.37 -4.06 -1.46
N ASP A 57 -7.56 -3.81 -0.43
CA ASP A 57 -7.38 -4.73 0.68
C ASP A 57 -8.67 -4.85 1.52
N GLN A 58 -9.38 -3.74 1.72
CA GLN A 58 -10.70 -3.74 2.37
C GLN A 58 -11.74 -4.51 1.56
N ASP A 59 -11.78 -4.32 0.25
CA ASP A 59 -12.68 -5.08 -0.64
C ASP A 59 -12.38 -6.58 -0.57
N LEU A 60 -11.11 -6.97 -0.54
CA LEU A 60 -10.69 -8.36 -0.46
C LEU A 60 -11.10 -8.99 0.87
N LEU A 61 -10.90 -8.29 2.00
CA LEU A 61 -11.37 -8.73 3.31
C LEU A 61 -12.89 -8.89 3.34
N TYR A 62 -13.63 -7.96 2.74
CA TYR A 62 -15.08 -8.06 2.64
C TYR A 62 -15.50 -9.30 1.84
N VAL A 63 -14.96 -9.51 0.64
CA VAL A 63 -15.27 -10.68 -0.19
C VAL A 63 -14.91 -11.99 0.52
N HIS A 64 -13.74 -12.03 1.17
CA HIS A 64 -13.31 -13.19 1.95
C HIS A 64 -14.29 -13.52 3.08
N SER A 65 -14.76 -12.50 3.80
CA SER A 65 -15.77 -12.69 4.86
C SER A 65 -17.10 -13.25 4.31
N LYS A 66 -17.48 -12.86 3.09
CA LYS A 66 -18.69 -13.39 2.43
C LYS A 66 -18.50 -14.81 1.93
N LEU A 67 -17.31 -15.17 1.46
CA LEU A 67 -17.01 -16.54 1.04
C LEU A 67 -17.11 -17.51 2.23
N ILE A 68 -16.56 -17.15 3.39
CA ILE A 68 -16.68 -17.97 4.60
C ILE A 68 -18.15 -18.13 5.00
N ASP A 69 -18.90 -17.04 5.07
CA ASP A 69 -20.33 -17.10 5.42
C ASP A 69 -21.14 -17.94 4.42
N LEU A 70 -20.82 -17.88 3.13
CA LEU A 70 -21.46 -18.72 2.11
C LEU A 70 -21.09 -20.20 2.24
N GLU A 71 -19.83 -20.52 2.53
CA GLU A 71 -19.36 -21.88 2.76
C GLU A 71 -20.04 -22.50 3.98
N ASP A 72 -20.08 -21.77 5.10
CA ASP A 72 -20.74 -22.18 6.33
C ASP A 72 -22.25 -22.39 6.11
N ARG A 73 -22.91 -21.51 5.36
CA ARG A 73 -24.34 -21.67 5.01
C ARG A 73 -24.58 -22.87 4.11
N SER A 74 -23.71 -23.10 3.13
CA SER A 74 -23.83 -24.22 2.20
C SER A 74 -23.67 -25.57 2.89
N HIS A 75 -22.89 -25.63 3.97
CA HIS A 75 -22.62 -26.86 4.71
C HIS A 75 -23.40 -26.98 6.02
N ARG A 76 -24.22 -25.98 6.38
CA ARG A 76 -24.92 -25.91 7.68
C ARG A 76 -25.74 -27.15 8.02
N ASP A 77 -26.42 -27.69 7.02
CA ASP A 77 -27.30 -28.86 7.18
C ASP A 77 -26.62 -30.17 6.76
N ASN A 78 -25.33 -30.10 6.38
CA ASN A 78 -24.57 -31.28 5.99
C ASN A 78 -24.00 -31.95 7.24
N VAL A 79 -24.09 -33.28 7.27
CA VAL A 79 -23.47 -34.11 8.30
C VAL A 79 -22.39 -34.96 7.66
N CYS A 80 -21.17 -34.87 8.19
CA CYS A 80 -20.05 -35.67 7.71
C CYS A 80 -19.87 -36.91 8.59
N PHE A 81 -19.88 -38.10 7.98
CA PHE A 81 -19.70 -39.38 8.67
C PHE A 81 -18.30 -39.93 8.38
N PHE A 82 -17.50 -40.08 9.43
CA PHE A 82 -16.14 -40.64 9.36
C PHE A 82 -16.12 -42.09 9.87
N GLY A 83 -15.14 -42.88 9.41
CA GLY A 83 -14.89 -44.22 9.92
C GLY A 83 -15.65 -45.35 9.22
N PHE A 84 -16.37 -45.06 8.13
CA PHE A 84 -16.92 -46.09 7.26
C PHE A 84 -15.90 -46.48 6.17
N PRO A 85 -15.76 -47.78 5.84
CA PRO A 85 -15.02 -48.20 4.66
C PRO A 85 -15.60 -47.56 3.40
N GLU A 86 -14.74 -47.30 2.40
CA GLU A 86 -15.21 -46.84 1.09
C GLU A 86 -16.25 -47.81 0.52
N GLN A 87 -17.33 -47.26 -0.04
CA GLN A 87 -18.45 -48.01 -0.63
C GLN A 87 -19.26 -48.88 0.35
N ALA A 88 -19.11 -48.73 1.67
CA ALA A 88 -19.93 -49.44 2.66
C ALA A 88 -21.45 -49.23 2.46
N GLU A 89 -21.82 -48.13 1.81
CA GLU A 89 -23.19 -47.74 1.47
C GLU A 89 -23.82 -48.63 0.36
N GLY A 90 -23.00 -49.31 -0.43
CA GLY A 90 -23.42 -50.02 -1.63
C GLY A 90 -24.10 -49.10 -2.65
N THR A 91 -25.05 -49.65 -3.42
CA THR A 91 -25.80 -48.92 -4.45
C THR A 91 -26.93 -48.04 -3.92
N ASP A 92 -27.40 -48.28 -2.69
CA ASP A 92 -28.55 -47.60 -2.09
C ASP A 92 -28.18 -46.87 -0.79
N LYS A 93 -27.63 -45.67 -0.96
CA LYS A 93 -27.17 -44.80 0.13
C LYS A 93 -28.29 -44.43 1.13
N PRO A 94 -29.51 -44.04 0.71
CA PRO A 94 -30.60 -43.78 1.65
C PRO A 94 -30.92 -44.94 2.58
N SER A 95 -30.93 -46.18 2.08
CA SER A 95 -31.22 -47.36 2.90
C SER A 95 -30.10 -47.68 3.88
N PHE A 96 -28.84 -47.47 3.48
CA PHE A 96 -27.69 -47.56 4.37
C PHE A 96 -27.83 -46.61 5.57
N PHE A 97 -28.06 -45.31 5.32
CA PHE A 97 -28.20 -44.33 6.39
C PHE A 97 -29.41 -44.62 7.29
N LYS A 98 -30.54 -45.10 6.76
CA LYS A 98 -31.70 -45.52 7.57
C LYS A 98 -31.37 -46.65 8.56
N ALA A 99 -30.47 -47.57 8.20
CA ALA A 99 -30.06 -48.67 9.07
C ALA A 99 -28.96 -48.26 10.08
N VAL A 100 -28.14 -47.29 9.72
CA VAL A 100 -26.98 -46.83 10.49
C VAL A 100 -27.35 -45.75 11.52
N LEU A 101 -28.13 -44.74 11.13
CA LEU A 101 -28.49 -43.61 12.00
C LEU A 101 -29.08 -44.04 13.37
N PRO A 102 -29.99 -45.03 13.46
CA PRO A 102 -30.54 -45.47 14.75
C PRO A 102 -29.52 -46.15 15.68
N LYS A 103 -28.35 -46.54 15.18
CA LYS A 103 -27.28 -47.18 15.97
C LYS A 103 -26.24 -46.19 16.47
N LEU A 104 -26.30 -44.94 16.00
CA LEU A 104 -25.36 -43.86 16.35
C LEU A 104 -25.87 -42.98 17.51
N THR A 105 -27.18 -43.05 17.82
CA THR A 105 -27.81 -42.47 19.02
C THR A 105 -27.76 -43.44 20.18
#